data_AF-A0A815UBN5-F1
#
_entry.id   AF-A0A815UBN5-F1
#
_cell.length_a   1.000
_cell.length_b   1.000
_cell.length_c   1.000
_cell.angle_alpha   90.00
_cell.angle_beta   90.00
_cell.angle_gamma   90.00
#
_symmetry.space_group_name_H-M   'P 1'
#
loop_
_entity.id
_entity.type
_entity.pdbx_description
1 polymer ?
#
loop_
_entity_poly.entity_id
_entity_poly.type
_entity_poly.pdbx_seq_one_letter_code
_entity_poly.pdbx_strand_id
1 'polypeptide(L)'
;ELPSQQTAAINEKKQQKIKWTDLSELRDRARLLEYSSNVNKRNLAEADSEREKERLSNFIQFASIVESTIEILTSLYIAGHPSVSDFLANQISTSEFLVGQTKFSSNDGLYGELRKYNQELTNLFSDWENKLCTMYETHINLTYFSGNQLWQIEDYIYRWSSFSHPGYHLLKFIGTDPKSIKKPNMKQPSPEDRLENLGHLLSRGQEIFALKQESLKMKKCSLVETTNEGILRGILSLFSLTKTEPSVYRILYCTQRTNWVQVRGFIYRCFHSKSFHQLIRPELLSQSVQDKFISLLRKLVEQNPFNFFRMGIITTNPPAEQHMINGLQSMQILNIHRDSELLNKDDFAKTLEQMIRGCHLFTSRIAGLGKSSAIRHIAKESNMTYVKFPISGDFDVDILAERLSSKCSQIQRLAIHLDIGSIHNIQQLNEVLYCLLLFRSFRFGQVAVSIPTETSIYIELDASPQSNLNEISLLQHIPSLAHVEYIEWNNINVKNSEIQTVAKYLQAIATEVIIKQDVDVSSIKELDAIALSRLIQNYFLQNKNSDFIT
;
A
#
# COMPACT_ATOMS: atom_id res chain seq x y z
N GLU A 1 59.46 47.27 21.20
CA GLU A 1 58.02 47.13 21.47
C GLU A 1 57.34 46.66 20.19
N LEU A 2 56.65 45.52 20.24
CA LEU A 2 55.52 45.15 19.34
C LEU A 2 54.27 45.98 19.75
N PRO A 3 53.09 45.92 19.09
CA PRO A 3 52.68 45.41 17.75
C PRO A 3 51.74 46.41 17.00
N SER A 4 51.23 46.18 15.78
CA SER A 4 49.91 45.52 15.58
C SER A 4 49.46 45.40 14.10
N GLN A 5 49.07 44.17 13.77
CA GLN A 5 47.92 43.74 12.97
C GLN A 5 47.90 43.96 11.44
N GLN A 6 48.49 43.00 10.72
CA GLN A 6 47.92 42.51 9.47
C GLN A 6 46.84 41.47 9.79
N THR A 7 45.58 41.83 9.57
CA THR A 7 44.46 40.90 9.53
C THR A 7 44.51 40.14 8.20
N ALA A 8 44.96 38.87 8.26
CA ALA A 8 44.82 37.94 7.15
C ALA A 8 43.34 37.68 6.88
N ALA A 9 42.86 38.11 5.70
CA ALA A 9 41.54 37.75 5.21
C ALA A 9 41.49 36.24 4.97
N ILE A 10 40.83 35.52 5.88
CA ILE A 10 40.49 34.12 5.71
C ILE A 10 39.47 34.04 4.57
N ASN A 11 39.91 33.53 3.41
CA ASN A 11 39.03 33.17 2.31
C ASN A 11 38.06 32.08 2.80
N GLU A 12 36.81 32.46 3.07
CA GLU A 12 35.72 31.52 3.30
C GLU A 12 35.51 30.69 2.03
N LYS A 13 36.02 29.44 2.02
CA LYS A 13 35.69 28.47 0.97
C LYS A 13 34.17 28.29 0.95
N LYS A 14 33.51 28.74 -0.12
CA LYS A 14 32.07 28.49 -0.35
C LYS A 14 31.81 26.99 -0.22
N GLN A 15 31.00 26.61 0.77
CA GLN A 15 30.54 25.24 0.93
C GLN A 15 29.63 24.88 -0.25
N GLN A 16 30.04 23.89 -1.05
CA GLN A 16 29.22 23.35 -2.13
C GLN A 16 28.45 22.12 -1.63
N LYS A 17 27.15 22.09 -1.90
CA LYS A 17 26.32 20.89 -1.65
C LYS A 17 26.35 20.04 -2.92
N ILE A 18 26.75 18.78 -2.78
CA ILE A 18 26.80 17.79 -3.86
C ILE A 18 25.75 16.72 -3.55
N LYS A 19 24.87 16.40 -4.50
CA LYS A 19 23.91 15.31 -4.33
C LYS A 19 24.58 13.97 -4.61
N TRP A 20 24.02 12.88 -4.07
CA TRP A 20 24.49 11.53 -4.36
C TRP A 20 24.52 11.24 -5.88
N THR A 21 23.52 11.70 -6.62
CA THR A 21 23.46 11.56 -8.09
C THR A 21 24.70 12.14 -8.77
N ASP A 22 25.12 13.32 -8.33
CA ASP A 22 26.26 14.04 -8.90
C ASP A 22 27.57 13.35 -8.49
N LEU A 23 27.67 12.88 -7.25
CA LEU A 23 28.84 12.14 -6.76
C LEU A 23 29.00 10.78 -7.47
N SER A 24 27.89 10.09 -7.71
CA SER A 24 27.84 8.82 -8.44
C SER A 24 28.31 9.00 -9.90
N GLU A 25 27.83 10.05 -10.56
CA GLU A 25 28.29 10.39 -11.91
C GLU A 25 29.78 10.74 -11.94
N LEU A 26 30.26 11.55 -10.98
CA LEU A 26 31.68 11.89 -10.88
C LEU A 26 32.55 10.65 -10.64
N ARG A 27 32.09 9.69 -9.82
CA ARG A 27 32.77 8.41 -9.62
C ARG A 27 32.90 7.64 -10.92
N ASP A 28 31.84 7.57 -11.72
CA ASP A 28 31.86 6.81 -12.97
C ASP A 28 32.75 7.49 -14.02
N ARG A 29 32.76 8.83 -14.07
CA ARG A 29 33.73 9.60 -14.86
C ARG A 29 35.17 9.37 -14.38
N ALA A 30 35.40 9.32 -13.07
CA ALA A 30 36.72 9.04 -12.50
C ALA A 30 37.21 7.63 -12.85
N ARG A 31 36.32 6.62 -12.82
CA ARG A 31 36.63 5.26 -13.29
C ARG A 31 37.06 5.25 -14.77
N LEU A 32 36.33 5.95 -15.64
CA LEU A 32 36.69 6.06 -17.05
C LEU A 32 38.07 6.71 -17.26
N LEU A 33 38.38 7.75 -16.48
CA LEU A 33 39.69 8.40 -16.50
C LEU A 33 40.80 7.45 -16.03
N GLU A 34 40.57 6.70 -14.95
CA GLU A 34 41.50 5.67 -14.46
C GLU A 34 41.79 4.61 -15.53
N TYR A 35 40.77 4.10 -16.22
CA TYR A 35 40.94 3.15 -17.33
C TYR A 35 41.70 3.76 -18.52
N SER A 36 41.40 5.01 -18.90
CA SER A 36 42.06 5.69 -20.02
C SER A 36 43.53 6.06 -19.73
N SER A 37 43.85 6.38 -18.48
CA SER A 37 45.20 6.70 -18.02
C SER A 37 46.14 5.50 -18.08
N ASN A 38 45.60 4.28 -18.04
CA ASN A 38 46.36 3.04 -18.24
C ASN A 38 46.71 2.78 -19.72
N VAL A 39 46.02 3.43 -20.66
CA VAL A 39 46.21 3.24 -22.12
C VAL A 39 47.15 4.30 -22.73
N ASN A 40 47.21 5.52 -22.18
CA ASN A 40 47.99 6.63 -22.75
C ASN A 40 49.24 7.00 -21.92
N LYS A 41 50.22 6.09 -21.83
CA LYS A 41 51.55 6.34 -21.21
C LYS A 41 52.51 7.10 -22.15
N ARG A 42 52.20 8.32 -22.60
CA ARG A 42 53.12 9.00 -23.55
C ARG A 42 53.77 10.32 -23.15
N ASN A 43 53.36 11.10 -22.14
CA ASN A 43 54.01 12.42 -21.91
C ASN A 43 53.97 13.00 -20.47
N LEU A 44 53.90 12.19 -19.40
CA LEU A 44 53.97 12.68 -18.01
C LEU A 44 55.14 12.03 -17.27
N ALA A 45 55.82 12.79 -16.40
CA ALA A 45 56.80 12.24 -15.47
C ALA A 45 56.13 11.15 -14.62
N GLU A 46 56.76 9.97 -14.51
CA GLU A 46 56.15 8.78 -13.89
C GLU A 46 55.57 9.05 -12.50
N ALA A 47 56.20 9.93 -11.72
CA ALA A 47 55.77 10.30 -10.37
C ALA A 47 54.46 11.11 -10.30
N ASP A 48 54.18 11.98 -11.28
CA ASP A 48 52.95 12.79 -11.29
C ASP A 48 51.76 11.96 -11.79
N SER A 49 52.00 11.05 -12.73
CA SER A 49 50.99 10.09 -13.19
C SER A 49 50.54 9.14 -12.09
N GLU A 50 51.46 8.66 -11.24
CA GLU A 50 51.11 7.80 -10.09
C GLU A 50 50.30 8.55 -9.03
N ARG A 51 50.63 9.81 -8.72
CA ARG A 51 49.86 10.63 -7.76
C ARG A 51 48.44 10.93 -8.23
N GLU A 52 48.23 11.17 -9.53
CA GLU A 52 46.89 11.37 -10.09
C GLU A 52 46.05 10.09 -10.03
N LYS A 53 46.66 8.93 -10.32
CA LYS A 53 46.00 7.63 -10.17
C LYS A 53 45.59 7.36 -8.73
N GLU A 54 46.49 7.61 -7.77
CA GLU A 54 46.20 7.46 -6.34
C GLU A 54 45.03 8.35 -5.91
N ARG A 55 45.00 9.61 -6.35
CA ARG A 55 43.88 10.54 -6.08
C ARG A 55 42.55 10.05 -6.68
N LEU A 56 42.57 9.56 -7.91
CA LEU A 56 41.38 9.02 -8.57
C LEU A 56 40.87 7.77 -7.85
N SER A 57 41.76 6.83 -7.53
CA SER A 57 41.42 5.60 -6.78
C SER A 57 40.84 5.93 -5.40
N ASN A 58 41.46 6.87 -4.68
CA ASN A 58 40.96 7.34 -3.38
C ASN A 58 39.57 7.96 -3.49
N PHE A 59 39.30 8.75 -4.54
CA PHE A 59 37.98 9.33 -4.78
C PHE A 59 36.93 8.26 -5.14
N ILE A 60 37.26 7.28 -5.97
CA ILE A 60 36.36 6.18 -6.34
C ILE A 60 35.99 5.35 -5.11
N GLN A 61 36.96 5.03 -4.27
CA GLN A 61 36.74 4.32 -3.00
C GLN A 61 35.88 5.15 -2.04
N PHE A 62 36.14 6.45 -1.90
CA PHE A 62 35.31 7.35 -1.11
C PHE A 62 33.84 7.31 -1.56
N ALA A 63 33.57 7.51 -2.85
CA ALA A 63 32.22 7.49 -3.39
C ALA A 63 31.53 6.12 -3.19
N SER A 64 32.29 5.02 -3.28
CA SER A 64 31.76 3.67 -3.04
C SER A 64 31.39 3.43 -1.57
N ILE A 65 32.15 3.99 -0.61
CA ILE A 65 31.78 3.90 0.81
C ILE A 65 30.55 4.75 1.12
N VAL A 66 30.41 5.92 0.49
CA VAL A 66 29.18 6.74 0.60
C VAL A 66 27.97 5.97 0.07
N GLU A 67 28.07 5.33 -1.09
CA GLU A 67 27.01 4.48 -1.66
C GLU A 67 26.60 3.38 -0.68
N SER A 68 27.57 2.57 -0.23
CA SER A 68 27.34 1.49 0.73
C SER A 68 26.69 1.99 2.02
N THR A 69 27.10 3.16 2.51
CA THR A 69 26.50 3.77 3.69
C THR A 69 25.03 4.14 3.47
N ILE A 70 24.69 4.72 2.32
CA ILE A 70 23.31 5.05 1.94
C ILE A 70 22.47 3.77 1.81
N GLU A 71 23.02 2.73 1.20
CA GLU A 71 22.36 1.43 1.03
C GLU A 71 22.07 0.74 2.38
N ILE A 72 23.03 0.76 3.31
CA ILE A 72 22.85 0.18 4.65
C ILE A 72 21.83 0.98 5.46
N LEU A 73 21.87 2.31 5.43
CA LEU A 73 20.87 3.16 6.10
C LEU A 73 19.46 2.92 5.53
N THR A 74 19.35 2.77 4.21
CA THR A 74 18.08 2.41 3.55
C THR A 74 17.62 1.03 4.00
N SER A 75 18.53 0.07 4.13
CA SER A 75 18.22 -1.29 4.59
C SER A 75 17.79 -1.31 6.06
N LEU A 76 18.45 -0.54 6.93
CA LEU A 76 18.04 -0.33 8.32
C LEU A 76 16.65 0.30 8.41
N TYR A 77 16.35 1.30 7.58
CA TYR A 77 15.03 1.92 7.51
C TYR A 77 13.94 0.90 7.12
N ILE A 78 14.18 0.12 6.06
CA ILE A 78 13.25 -0.90 5.57
C ILE A 78 13.07 -2.03 6.60
N ALA A 79 14.15 -2.43 7.28
CA ALA A 79 14.11 -3.40 8.38
C ALA A 79 13.50 -2.83 9.67
N GLY A 80 13.25 -1.52 9.73
CA GLY A 80 12.60 -0.87 10.85
C GLY A 80 13.50 -0.73 12.07
N HIS A 81 14.80 -0.53 11.91
CA HIS A 81 15.68 -0.31 13.06
C HIS A 81 15.27 0.96 13.83
N PRO A 82 15.14 0.92 15.18
CA PRO A 82 14.56 2.02 15.95
C PRO A 82 15.40 3.29 15.94
N SER A 83 16.72 3.21 15.75
CA SER A 83 17.61 4.38 15.71
C SER A 83 17.56 5.16 14.38
N VAL A 84 16.82 4.68 13.37
CA VAL A 84 16.77 5.37 12.08
C VAL A 84 16.06 6.71 12.17
N SER A 85 15.07 6.84 13.06
CA SER A 85 14.49 8.15 13.38
C SER A 85 15.55 9.10 13.90
N ASP A 86 16.51 8.63 14.69
CA ASP A 86 17.56 9.47 15.27
C ASP A 86 18.56 9.91 14.19
N PHE A 87 18.83 9.05 13.19
CA PHE A 87 19.60 9.42 12.01
C PHE A 87 18.89 10.49 11.13
N LEU A 88 17.55 10.50 11.12
CA LEU A 88 16.73 11.36 10.24
C LEU A 88 16.19 12.65 10.91
N ALA A 89 15.94 12.65 12.23
CA ALA A 89 15.19 13.69 12.94
C ALA A 89 15.97 14.98 13.23
N ASN A 90 17.29 15.00 13.02
CA ASN A 90 18.16 16.13 13.36
C ASN A 90 18.14 17.32 12.37
N GLN A 91 16.98 17.64 11.80
CA GLN A 91 16.74 18.94 11.16
C GLN A 91 16.09 19.98 12.09
N ILE A 92 15.81 19.65 13.36
CA ILE A 92 15.18 20.57 14.30
C ILE A 92 15.93 20.50 15.65
N SER A 93 16.55 21.63 16.01
CA SER A 93 17.16 22.06 17.27
C SER A 93 16.89 21.18 18.50
N THR A 94 17.86 20.82 19.35
CA THR A 94 18.72 21.68 20.18
C THR A 94 19.95 20.90 20.68
N SER A 95 20.98 21.66 21.07
CA SER A 95 22.20 21.25 21.77
C SER A 95 21.98 20.21 22.87
N GLU A 96 22.96 19.30 22.98
CA GLU A 96 23.16 18.30 24.05
C GLU A 96 22.43 16.96 23.91
N PHE A 97 22.50 16.35 22.72
CA PHE A 97 22.81 14.91 22.57
C PHE A 97 23.32 14.68 21.13
N LEU A 98 24.64 14.65 20.96
CA LEU A 98 25.29 14.56 19.65
C LEU A 98 25.28 13.12 19.12
N VAL A 99 24.16 12.68 18.56
CA VAL A 99 24.14 11.63 17.53
C VAL A 99 23.34 12.18 16.36
N GLY A 100 24.00 12.87 15.42
CA GLY A 100 23.35 13.33 14.19
C GLY A 100 23.78 14.67 13.61
N GLN A 101 25.07 14.99 13.72
CA GLN A 101 25.83 15.45 12.57
C GLN A 101 27.11 14.62 12.57
N THR A 102 27.09 13.41 12.00
CA THR A 102 28.33 12.72 11.66
C THR A 102 28.97 13.48 10.50
N LYS A 103 29.63 14.59 10.85
CA LYS A 103 30.51 15.34 9.96
C LYS A 103 31.82 14.58 9.93
N PHE A 104 32.04 13.88 8.83
CA PHE A 104 33.34 13.29 8.54
C PHE A 104 34.21 14.36 7.90
N SER A 105 35.38 14.64 8.47
CA SER A 105 36.40 15.44 7.82
C SER A 105 37.35 14.51 7.08
N SER A 106 37.62 14.80 5.80
CA SER A 106 38.69 14.14 5.05
C SER A 106 39.86 15.10 4.92
N ASN A 107 40.99 14.76 5.52
CA ASN A 107 42.27 15.40 5.21
C ASN A 107 43.01 14.51 4.20
N ASP A 108 43.45 15.09 3.08
CA ASP A 108 44.34 14.45 2.10
C ASP A 108 43.88 13.07 1.59
N GLY A 109 42.58 12.88 1.37
CA GLY A 109 42.03 11.63 0.82
C GLY A 109 41.90 10.49 1.85
N LEU A 110 42.16 10.74 3.13
CA LEU A 110 41.92 9.80 4.21
C LEU A 110 40.48 9.97 4.74
N TYR A 111 39.64 8.97 4.51
CA TYR A 111 38.25 8.89 4.99
C TYR A 111 38.05 7.70 5.94
N GLY A 112 39.04 7.46 6.81
CA GLY A 112 39.05 6.34 7.76
C GLY A 112 37.86 6.36 8.73
N GLU A 113 37.42 7.54 9.15
CA GLU A 113 36.23 7.69 10.01
C GLU A 113 34.95 7.22 9.30
N LEU A 114 34.77 7.61 8.04
CA LEU A 114 33.62 7.18 7.24
C LEU A 114 33.66 5.66 6.99
N ARG A 115 34.84 5.09 6.76
CA ARG A 115 35.02 3.64 6.61
C ARG A 115 34.65 2.90 7.91
N LYS A 116 35.12 3.40 9.06
CA LYS A 116 34.79 2.82 10.37
C LYS A 116 33.29 2.90 10.64
N TYR A 117 32.67 4.05 10.37
CA TYR A 117 31.22 4.23 10.51
C TYR A 117 30.42 3.30 9.59
N ASN A 118 30.84 3.13 8.33
CA ASN A 118 30.23 2.17 7.42
C ASN A 118 30.30 0.73 7.96
N GLN A 119 31.44 0.34 8.53
CA GLN A 119 31.59 -0.97 9.17
C GLN A 119 30.69 -1.12 10.41
N GLU A 120 30.60 -0.10 11.26
CA GLU A 120 29.71 -0.08 12.42
C GLU A 120 28.24 -0.24 12.00
N LEU A 121 27.80 0.49 10.95
CA LEU A 121 26.46 0.35 10.39
C LEU A 121 26.21 -1.04 9.79
N THR A 122 27.22 -1.62 9.12
CA THR A 122 27.12 -2.98 8.56
C THR A 122 26.90 -4.00 9.68
N ASN A 123 27.68 -3.91 10.76
CA ASN A 123 27.55 -4.77 11.93
C ASN A 123 26.17 -4.57 12.58
N LEU A 124 25.75 -3.32 12.80
CA LEU A 124 24.44 -2.98 13.35
C LEU A 124 23.29 -3.59 12.53
N PHE A 125 23.37 -3.49 11.20
CA PHE A 125 22.36 -4.06 10.32
C PHE A 125 22.34 -5.58 10.40
N SER A 126 23.50 -6.25 10.38
CA SER A 126 23.61 -7.70 10.54
C SER A 126 23.03 -8.17 11.88
N ASP A 127 23.38 -7.50 12.98
CA ASP A 127 22.89 -7.83 14.31
C ASP A 127 21.37 -7.63 14.41
N TRP A 128 20.85 -6.56 13.80
CA TRP A 128 19.42 -6.32 13.72
C TRP A 128 18.68 -7.37 12.89
N GLU A 129 19.22 -7.77 11.74
CA GLU A 129 18.63 -8.84 10.93
C GLU A 129 18.57 -10.16 11.70
N ASN A 130 19.63 -10.51 12.42
CA ASN A 130 19.68 -11.69 13.27
C ASN A 130 18.64 -11.59 14.40
N LYS A 131 18.54 -10.44 15.08
CA LYS A 131 17.54 -10.21 16.12
C LYS A 131 16.12 -10.35 15.57
N LEU A 132 15.81 -9.76 14.41
CA LEU A 132 14.51 -9.90 13.75
C LEU A 132 14.17 -11.36 13.47
N CYS A 133 15.12 -12.14 12.94
CA CYS A 133 14.91 -13.55 12.63
C CYS A 133 14.60 -14.37 13.89
N THR A 134 15.39 -14.20 14.96
CA THR A 134 15.12 -14.85 16.26
C THR A 134 13.75 -14.47 16.81
N MET A 135 13.39 -13.19 16.71
CA MET A 135 12.08 -12.69 17.16
C MET A 135 10.92 -13.22 16.32
N TYR A 136 11.11 -13.51 15.03
CA TYR A 136 10.06 -14.11 14.20
C TYR A 136 9.75 -15.56 14.58
N GLU A 137 10.71 -16.28 15.15
CA GLU A 137 10.51 -17.66 15.61
C GLU A 137 9.66 -17.71 16.89
N THR A 138 9.85 -16.75 17.79
CA THR A 138 9.16 -16.70 19.10
C THR A 138 7.91 -15.82 19.10
N HIS A 139 7.87 -14.77 18.28
CA HIS A 139 6.79 -13.79 18.21
C HIS A 139 6.28 -13.62 16.78
N ILE A 140 5.55 -14.64 16.32
CA ILE A 140 5.13 -14.75 14.92
C ILE A 140 4.35 -13.53 14.43
N ASN A 141 3.62 -12.81 15.27
CA ASN A 141 2.86 -11.63 14.87
C ASN A 141 3.73 -10.44 14.42
N LEU A 142 5.00 -10.39 14.82
CA LEU A 142 5.93 -9.35 14.35
C LEU A 142 6.18 -9.42 12.85
N THR A 143 6.12 -10.62 12.29
CA THR A 143 6.35 -10.82 10.86
C THR A 143 5.40 -9.99 9.99
N TYR A 144 4.21 -9.56 10.50
CA TYR A 144 3.16 -8.90 9.68
C TYR A 144 3.52 -7.47 9.33
N PHE A 145 4.52 -6.95 10.02
CA PHE A 145 4.90 -5.56 9.98
C PHE A 145 6.36 -5.46 9.54
N SER A 146 6.65 -4.40 8.80
CA SER A 146 7.99 -4.07 8.30
C SER A 146 8.26 -2.59 8.48
N GLY A 147 9.53 -2.21 8.58
CA GLY A 147 9.91 -0.80 8.65
C GLY A 147 9.24 -0.07 9.82
N ASN A 148 8.71 1.11 9.51
CA ASN A 148 8.07 1.99 10.49
C ASN A 148 6.72 1.44 11.04
N GLN A 149 6.14 0.40 10.42
CA GLN A 149 4.86 -0.16 10.87
C GLN A 149 4.94 -0.73 12.29
N LEU A 150 6.09 -1.32 12.66
CA LEU A 150 6.35 -1.81 14.02
C LEU A 150 6.15 -0.68 15.04
N TRP A 151 6.69 0.49 14.73
CA TRP A 151 6.69 1.65 15.62
C TRP A 151 5.37 2.41 15.59
N GLN A 152 4.64 2.40 14.48
CA GLN A 152 3.27 2.91 14.43
C GLN A 152 2.32 2.11 15.33
N ILE A 153 2.51 0.79 15.44
CA ILE A 153 1.72 -0.07 16.32
C ILE A 153 2.10 0.17 17.77
N GLU A 154 3.40 0.21 18.07
CA GLU A 154 3.86 0.53 19.42
C GLU A 154 3.33 1.91 19.88
N ASP A 155 3.45 2.95 19.05
CA ASP A 155 2.94 4.28 19.36
C ASP A 155 1.45 4.26 19.66
N TYR A 156 0.66 3.53 18.86
CA TYR A 156 -0.76 3.34 19.10
C TYR A 156 -1.04 2.64 20.45
N ILE A 157 -0.35 1.54 20.75
CA ILE A 157 -0.59 0.76 21.97
C ILE A 157 -0.27 1.59 23.23
N TYR A 158 0.80 2.38 23.20
CA TYR A 158 1.18 3.22 24.34
C TYR A 158 0.30 4.46 24.49
N ARG A 159 -0.06 5.12 23.39
CA ARG A 159 -0.85 6.36 23.43
C ARG A 159 -2.35 6.09 23.52
N TRP A 160 -2.83 4.94 23.03
CA TRP A 160 -4.24 4.69 22.74
C TRP A 160 -4.84 5.87 21.97
N SER A 161 -4.18 6.21 20.86
CA SER A 161 -4.58 7.30 19.98
C SER A 161 -5.92 6.98 19.27
N SER A 162 -6.35 7.89 18.40
CA SER A 162 -7.62 7.78 17.67
C SER A 162 -7.71 6.53 16.79
N PHE A 163 -8.93 6.14 16.39
CA PHE A 163 -9.13 5.10 15.37
C PHE A 163 -8.62 5.50 13.98
N SER A 164 -8.15 6.74 13.78
CA SER A 164 -7.50 7.21 12.55
C SER A 164 -6.01 6.88 12.53
N HIS A 165 -5.48 6.41 13.66
CA HIS A 165 -4.07 6.16 13.80
C HIS A 165 -3.65 4.96 12.94
N PRO A 166 -2.54 5.02 12.19
CA PRO A 166 -2.08 3.91 11.36
C PRO A 166 -1.93 2.59 12.12
N GLY A 167 -1.43 2.64 13.36
CA GLY A 167 -1.32 1.47 14.24
C GLY A 167 -2.65 0.76 14.54
N TYR A 168 -3.77 1.50 14.63
CA TYR A 168 -5.10 0.90 14.81
C TYR A 168 -5.47 0.02 13.61
N HIS A 169 -5.30 0.55 12.39
CA HIS A 169 -5.63 -0.17 11.16
C HIS A 169 -4.67 -1.33 10.90
N LEU A 170 -3.38 -1.21 11.25
CA LEU A 170 -2.41 -2.30 11.16
C LEU A 170 -2.78 -3.48 12.07
N LEU A 171 -3.20 -3.21 13.30
CA LEU A 171 -3.69 -4.25 14.23
C LEU A 171 -4.96 -4.92 13.71
N LYS A 172 -5.94 -4.12 13.24
CA LYS A 172 -7.18 -4.64 12.66
C LYS A 172 -6.94 -5.46 11.39
N PHE A 173 -5.98 -5.06 10.55
CA PHE A 173 -5.60 -5.79 9.33
C PHE A 173 -5.19 -7.23 9.64
N ILE A 174 -4.41 -7.45 10.71
CA ILE A 174 -3.99 -8.80 11.15
C ILE A 174 -5.05 -9.55 11.97
N GLY A 175 -6.28 -9.00 12.08
CA GLY A 175 -7.36 -9.59 12.85
C GLY A 175 -7.24 -9.39 14.36
N THR A 176 -6.34 -8.53 14.84
CA THR A 176 -6.22 -8.23 16.27
C THR A 176 -7.15 -7.08 16.64
N ASP A 177 -8.05 -7.31 17.60
CA ASP A 177 -8.84 -6.23 18.17
C ASP A 177 -7.95 -5.36 19.08
N PRO A 178 -7.73 -4.07 18.80
CA PRO A 178 -6.79 -3.27 19.57
C PRO A 178 -7.18 -3.11 21.04
N LYS A 179 -8.47 -3.28 21.37
CA LYS A 179 -8.98 -3.28 22.75
C LYS A 179 -8.57 -4.53 23.56
N SER A 180 -8.19 -5.63 22.90
CA SER A 180 -7.74 -6.83 23.60
C SER A 180 -6.29 -6.71 24.11
N ILE A 181 -5.52 -5.75 23.58
CA ILE A 181 -4.15 -5.50 24.01
C ILE A 181 -4.18 -4.63 25.28
N LYS A 182 -3.70 -5.20 26.39
CA LYS A 182 -3.56 -4.45 27.64
C LYS A 182 -2.55 -3.32 27.47
N LYS A 183 -2.99 -2.09 27.78
CA LYS A 183 -2.12 -0.92 27.79
C LYS A 183 -0.96 -1.15 28.78
N PRO A 184 0.31 -0.95 28.36
CA PRO A 184 1.45 -1.03 29.27
C PRO A 184 1.37 0.07 30.35
N ASN A 185 1.71 -0.28 31.59
CA ASN A 185 1.78 0.67 32.71
C ASN A 185 3.12 1.42 32.79
N MET A 186 4.15 0.96 32.08
CA MET A 186 5.52 1.50 32.12
C MET A 186 5.78 2.49 30.98
N LYS A 187 6.83 3.32 31.14
CA LYS A 187 7.37 4.16 30.05
C LYS A 187 7.81 3.29 28.86
N GLN A 188 7.89 3.91 27.67
CA GLN A 188 8.39 3.23 26.47
C GLN A 188 9.78 2.61 26.76
N PRO A 189 10.02 1.38 26.28
CA PRO A 189 11.26 0.65 26.53
C PRO A 189 12.46 1.32 25.83
N SER A 190 13.68 0.91 26.23
CA SER A 190 14.91 1.32 25.55
C SER A 190 14.85 0.94 24.06
N PRO A 191 15.51 1.67 23.13
CA PRO A 191 15.52 1.33 21.71
C PRO A 191 15.83 -0.14 21.43
N GLU A 192 16.73 -0.74 22.22
CA GLU A 192 17.15 -2.13 22.10
C GLU A 192 16.03 -3.11 22.47
N ASP A 193 15.21 -2.80 23.47
CA ASP A 193 14.14 -3.68 23.99
C ASP A 193 12.79 -3.50 23.30
N ARG A 194 12.63 -2.43 22.49
CA ARG A 194 11.36 -2.08 21.81
C ARG A 194 10.75 -3.24 21.03
N LEU A 195 11.55 -3.95 20.24
CA LEU A 195 11.08 -5.06 19.40
C LEU A 195 10.57 -6.24 20.24
N GLU A 196 11.28 -6.58 21.32
CA GLU A 196 10.93 -7.68 22.20
C GLU A 196 9.64 -7.39 22.98
N ASN A 197 9.56 -6.19 23.55
CA ASN A 197 8.36 -5.72 24.22
C ASN A 197 7.15 -5.71 23.27
N LEU A 198 7.30 -5.20 22.04
CA LEU A 198 6.25 -5.24 21.02
C LEU A 198 5.84 -6.68 20.70
N GLY A 199 6.80 -7.60 20.57
CA GLY A 199 6.55 -9.03 20.37
C GLY A 199 5.67 -9.61 21.48
N HIS A 200 5.99 -9.34 22.74
CA HIS A 200 5.18 -9.78 23.88
C HIS A 200 3.78 -9.18 23.89
N LEU A 201 3.64 -7.88 23.59
CA LEU A 201 2.34 -7.21 23.55
C LEU A 201 1.42 -7.82 22.49
N LEU A 202 1.97 -8.12 21.30
CA LEU A 202 1.23 -8.75 20.21
C LEU A 202 0.94 -10.24 20.41
N SER A 203 1.67 -10.91 21.30
CA SER A 203 1.51 -12.35 21.55
C SER A 203 0.54 -12.66 22.70
N ARG A 204 0.27 -11.70 23.59
CA ARG A 204 -0.54 -11.88 24.82
C ARG A 204 -2.05 -12.07 24.60
N GLY A 205 -2.51 -12.12 23.35
CA GLY A 205 -3.95 -12.14 23.01
C GLY A 205 -4.38 -13.26 22.05
N GLN A 206 -3.53 -14.24 21.74
CA GLN A 206 -3.89 -15.31 20.81
C GLN A 206 -3.64 -16.71 21.38
N GLU A 207 -4.72 -17.48 21.44
CA GLU A 207 -4.65 -18.94 21.43
C GLU A 207 -4.06 -19.36 20.08
N ILE A 208 -2.90 -20.01 20.11
CA ILE A 208 -2.40 -20.73 18.95
C ILE A 208 -3.46 -21.78 18.64
N PHE A 209 -4.27 -21.57 17.59
CA PHE A 209 -5.18 -22.57 17.07
C PHE A 209 -4.34 -23.75 16.59
N ALA A 210 -4.06 -24.67 17.52
CA ALA A 210 -3.50 -25.96 17.22
C ALA A 210 -4.56 -26.69 16.39
N LEU A 211 -4.38 -26.68 15.07
CA LEU A 211 -5.11 -27.57 14.18
C LEU A 211 -5.01 -28.98 14.77
N LYS A 212 -6.17 -29.53 15.16
CA LYS A 212 -6.29 -30.94 15.57
C LYS A 212 -5.61 -31.78 14.49
N GLN A 213 -4.78 -32.70 14.93
CA GLN A 213 -4.05 -33.66 14.10
C GLN A 213 -5.04 -34.47 13.25
N GLU A 214 -5.36 -33.99 12.05
CA GLU A 214 -5.82 -34.86 10.98
C GLU A 214 -4.60 -35.24 10.12
N SER A 215 -4.31 -36.53 10.18
CA SER A 215 -3.35 -37.31 9.41
C SER A 215 -2.99 -36.77 8.02
N LEU A 216 -1.97 -35.93 7.86
CA LEU A 216 -1.42 -35.56 6.53
C LEU A 216 0.07 -35.19 6.64
N LYS A 217 0.95 -36.14 6.31
CA LYS A 217 2.39 -35.93 6.08
C LYS A 217 2.62 -35.03 4.86
N MET A 218 2.43 -33.71 4.92
CA MET A 218 2.62 -32.88 3.71
C MET A 218 3.29 -31.54 4.01
N LYS A 219 4.61 -31.49 3.81
CA LYS A 219 5.35 -30.26 3.46
C LYS A 219 4.84 -29.82 2.09
N LYS A 220 4.00 -28.78 2.00
CA LYS A 220 3.46 -28.40 0.69
C LYS A 220 3.34 -26.91 0.47
N CYS A 221 4.05 -26.47 -0.56
CA CYS A 221 3.72 -25.30 -1.36
C CYS A 221 2.68 -25.73 -2.39
N SER A 222 1.49 -25.15 -2.35
CA SER A 222 0.41 -25.38 -3.33
C SER A 222 0.47 -24.26 -4.36
N LEU A 223 0.62 -24.60 -5.64
CA LEU A 223 0.74 -23.64 -6.74
C LEU A 223 -0.50 -23.67 -7.62
N VAL A 224 -1.02 -22.49 -7.94
CA VAL A 224 -2.03 -22.26 -8.98
C VAL A 224 -1.45 -21.30 -10.02
N GLU A 225 -1.44 -21.75 -11.26
CA GLU A 225 -1.20 -20.92 -12.44
C GLU A 225 -2.57 -20.46 -12.98
N THR A 226 -2.72 -19.17 -13.25
CA THR A 226 -4.01 -18.58 -13.66
C THR A 226 -3.80 -17.33 -14.51
N THR A 227 -4.84 -16.82 -15.18
CA THR A 227 -4.84 -15.46 -15.72
C THR A 227 -5.07 -14.42 -14.62
N ASN A 228 -4.88 -13.13 -14.93
CA ASN A 228 -5.20 -12.00 -14.06
C ASN A 228 -6.64 -12.07 -13.51
N GLU A 229 -7.61 -12.45 -14.35
CA GLU A 229 -9.02 -12.58 -13.97
C GLU A 229 -9.27 -13.73 -13.00
N GLY A 230 -8.48 -14.80 -13.09
CA GLY A 230 -8.63 -15.99 -12.24
C GLY A 230 -7.89 -15.94 -10.90
N ILE A 231 -7.15 -14.86 -10.59
CA ILE A 231 -6.43 -14.71 -9.32
C ILE A 231 -7.35 -14.92 -8.12
N LEU A 232 -8.53 -14.27 -8.10
CA LEU A 232 -9.46 -14.39 -6.97
C LEU A 232 -10.00 -15.82 -6.82
N ARG A 233 -10.32 -16.48 -7.95
CA ARG A 233 -10.72 -17.90 -7.96
C ARG A 233 -9.60 -18.78 -7.40
N GLY A 234 -8.35 -18.55 -7.80
CA GLY A 234 -7.19 -19.23 -7.23
C GLY A 234 -7.09 -19.05 -5.71
N ILE A 235 -7.25 -17.81 -5.22
CA ILE A 235 -7.15 -17.48 -3.79
C ILE A 235 -8.16 -18.28 -2.98
N LEU A 236 -9.43 -18.18 -3.37
CA LEU A 236 -10.53 -18.84 -2.64
C LEU A 236 -10.46 -20.36 -2.79
N SER A 237 -10.02 -20.87 -3.95
CA SER A 237 -9.85 -22.31 -4.16
C SER A 237 -8.79 -22.90 -3.24
N LEU A 238 -7.64 -22.24 -3.09
CA LEU A 238 -6.59 -22.70 -2.19
C LEU A 238 -7.03 -22.68 -0.71
N PHE A 239 -7.81 -21.69 -0.29
CA PHE A 239 -8.41 -21.69 1.06
C PHE A 239 -9.41 -22.84 1.24
N SER A 240 -10.27 -23.10 0.25
CA SER A 240 -11.21 -24.22 0.24
C SER A 240 -10.50 -25.57 0.34
N LEU A 241 -9.51 -25.82 -0.53
CA LEU A 241 -8.72 -27.06 -0.55
C LEU A 241 -7.97 -27.32 0.76
N THR A 242 -7.51 -26.26 1.43
CA THR A 242 -6.81 -26.35 2.72
C THR A 242 -7.74 -26.30 3.92
N LYS A 243 -9.07 -26.23 3.71
CA LYS A 243 -10.11 -26.09 4.75
C LYS A 243 -9.80 -24.96 5.72
N THR A 244 -9.29 -23.84 5.20
CA THR A 244 -8.86 -22.70 5.99
C THR A 244 -9.70 -21.49 5.63
N GLU A 245 -10.21 -20.77 6.63
CA GLU A 245 -10.99 -19.55 6.36
C GLU A 245 -10.12 -18.47 5.68
N PRO A 246 -10.61 -17.87 4.59
CA PRO A 246 -9.96 -16.73 3.95
C PRO A 246 -9.84 -15.55 4.90
N SER A 247 -8.70 -14.88 4.90
CA SER A 247 -8.49 -13.62 5.64
C SER A 247 -7.43 -12.78 4.94
N VAL A 248 -7.58 -11.45 4.95
CA VAL A 248 -6.69 -10.55 4.21
C VAL A 248 -5.23 -10.66 4.62
N TYR A 249 -4.93 -10.78 5.93
CA TYR A 249 -3.55 -10.90 6.41
C TYR A 249 -2.86 -12.20 6.02
N ARG A 250 -3.63 -13.19 5.55
CA ARG A 250 -3.11 -14.45 5.00
C ARG A 250 -2.70 -14.34 3.54
N ILE A 251 -2.89 -13.18 2.91
CA ILE A 251 -2.62 -12.94 1.50
C ILE A 251 -1.53 -11.86 1.40
N LEU A 252 -0.42 -12.19 0.72
CA LEU A 252 0.62 -11.22 0.38
C LEU A 252 0.64 -11.02 -1.14
N TYR A 253 0.10 -9.88 -1.59
CA TYR A 253 0.25 -9.44 -2.97
C TYR A 253 1.67 -8.89 -3.20
N CYS A 254 2.39 -9.53 -4.11
CA CYS A 254 3.68 -9.05 -4.56
C CYS A 254 3.50 -7.89 -5.55
N THR A 255 4.38 -6.91 -5.42
CA THR A 255 4.52 -5.78 -6.33
C THR A 255 6.01 -5.61 -6.62
N GLN A 256 6.36 -4.77 -7.59
CA GLN A 256 7.76 -4.39 -7.84
C GLN A 256 8.43 -3.72 -6.62
N ARG A 257 7.64 -3.20 -5.66
CA ARG A 257 8.12 -2.56 -4.43
C ARG A 257 8.20 -3.54 -3.25
N THR A 258 7.71 -4.78 -3.39
CA THR A 258 7.74 -5.77 -2.31
C THR A 258 9.18 -6.16 -2.02
N ASN A 259 9.62 -5.93 -0.78
CA ASN A 259 11.02 -6.08 -0.39
C ASN A 259 11.30 -7.39 0.36
N TRP A 260 12.58 -7.70 0.56
CA TRP A 260 13.03 -8.92 1.24
C TRP A 260 12.50 -9.06 2.67
N VAL A 261 12.35 -7.96 3.42
CA VAL A 261 11.89 -8.02 4.83
C VAL A 261 10.45 -8.55 4.89
N GLN A 262 9.58 -8.10 3.97
CA GLN A 262 8.19 -8.57 3.88
C GLN A 262 8.12 -10.06 3.49
N VAL A 263 8.93 -10.47 2.50
CA VAL A 263 9.00 -11.85 2.01
C VAL A 263 9.59 -12.79 3.07
N ARG A 264 10.64 -12.37 3.78
CA ARG A 264 11.21 -13.09 4.92
C ARG A 264 10.16 -13.31 6.00
N GLY A 265 9.46 -12.24 6.42
CA GLY A 265 8.37 -12.36 7.39
C GLY A 265 7.28 -13.33 6.95
N PHE A 266 6.91 -13.33 5.67
CA PHE A 266 5.97 -14.29 5.09
C PHE A 266 6.45 -15.75 5.19
N ILE A 267 7.72 -16.03 4.86
CA ILE A 267 8.30 -17.38 4.98
C ILE A 267 8.23 -17.85 6.44
N TYR A 268 8.70 -17.02 7.38
CA TYR A 268 8.68 -17.35 8.82
C TYR A 268 7.25 -17.63 9.31
N ARG A 269 6.25 -16.84 8.89
CA ARG A 269 4.84 -17.15 9.19
C ARG A 269 4.41 -18.51 8.71
N CYS A 270 4.62 -18.80 7.43
CA CYS A 270 4.20 -20.08 6.87
C CYS A 270 4.83 -21.23 7.65
N PHE A 271 6.12 -21.07 7.98
CA PHE A 271 6.92 -22.11 8.61
C PHE A 271 6.63 -22.33 10.10
N HIS A 272 6.48 -21.25 10.88
CA HIS A 272 6.35 -21.33 12.34
C HIS A 272 4.91 -21.24 12.85
N SER A 273 4.02 -20.49 12.19
CA SER A 273 2.61 -20.38 12.63
C SER A 273 1.79 -21.65 12.35
N LYS A 274 2.26 -22.50 11.43
CA LYS A 274 1.53 -23.64 10.85
C LYS A 274 0.20 -23.27 10.20
N SER A 275 -0.06 -21.98 9.97
CA SER A 275 -1.27 -21.50 9.31
C SER A 275 -1.01 -21.23 7.83
N PHE A 276 -2.04 -21.47 7.02
CA PHE A 276 -1.96 -21.35 5.57
C PHE A 276 -1.97 -19.89 5.13
N HIS A 277 -0.94 -19.50 4.40
CA HIS A 277 -0.79 -18.16 3.81
C HIS A 277 -0.46 -18.28 2.33
N GLN A 278 -0.79 -17.25 1.56
CA GLN A 278 -0.66 -17.24 0.11
C GLN A 278 0.23 -16.08 -0.36
N LEU A 279 1.14 -16.38 -1.28
CA LEU A 279 1.97 -15.42 -2.01
C LEU A 279 1.37 -15.23 -3.41
N ILE A 280 0.95 -14.02 -3.72
CA ILE A 280 0.22 -13.71 -4.96
C ILE A 280 1.14 -12.93 -5.90
N ARG A 281 1.24 -13.40 -7.14
CA ARG A 281 2.07 -12.85 -8.22
C ARG A 281 3.56 -12.74 -7.88
N PRO A 282 4.20 -13.81 -7.37
CA PRO A 282 5.61 -13.77 -7.01
C PRO A 282 6.54 -13.39 -8.18
N GLU A 283 6.09 -13.52 -9.43
CA GLU A 283 6.80 -13.06 -10.62
C GLU A 283 7.12 -11.55 -10.60
N LEU A 284 6.43 -10.75 -9.78
CA LEU A 284 6.72 -9.32 -9.61
C LEU A 284 7.87 -9.04 -8.63
N LEU A 285 8.37 -10.05 -7.93
CA LEU A 285 9.54 -9.92 -7.05
C LEU A 285 10.82 -9.83 -7.87
N SER A 286 11.78 -9.02 -7.43
CA SER A 286 13.10 -8.97 -8.05
C SER A 286 13.83 -10.31 -7.92
N GLN A 287 14.72 -10.61 -8.88
CA GLN A 287 15.50 -11.84 -8.89
C GLN A 287 16.23 -12.07 -7.55
N SER A 288 16.87 -11.02 -7.01
CA SER A 288 17.54 -11.04 -5.70
C SER A 288 16.62 -11.50 -4.56
N VAL A 289 15.36 -11.05 -4.55
CA VAL A 289 14.37 -11.45 -3.53
C VAL A 289 13.93 -12.90 -3.73
N GLN A 290 13.74 -13.34 -4.98
CA GLN A 290 13.41 -14.74 -5.31
C GLN A 290 14.54 -15.71 -4.89
N ASP A 291 15.79 -15.34 -5.11
CA ASP A 291 16.96 -16.15 -4.71
C ASP A 291 17.04 -16.29 -3.19
N LYS A 292 16.88 -15.17 -2.47
CA LYS A 292 16.84 -15.16 -1.00
C LYS A 292 15.67 -15.98 -0.47
N PHE A 293 14.50 -15.94 -1.13
CA PHE A 293 13.34 -16.76 -0.77
C PHE A 293 13.67 -18.26 -0.83
N ILE A 294 14.24 -18.72 -1.96
CA ILE A 294 14.63 -20.13 -2.15
C ILE A 294 15.66 -20.52 -1.09
N SER A 295 16.70 -19.70 -0.90
CA SER A 295 17.79 -19.98 0.03
C SER A 295 17.29 -20.13 1.47
N LEU A 296 16.47 -19.18 1.94
CA LEU A 296 15.93 -19.22 3.30
C LEU A 296 14.98 -20.40 3.50
N LEU A 297 14.04 -20.63 2.58
CA LEU A 297 13.09 -21.73 2.73
C LEU A 297 13.81 -23.09 2.69
N ARG A 298 14.80 -23.27 1.82
CA ARG A 298 15.66 -24.46 1.77
C ARG A 298 16.34 -24.69 3.12
N LYS A 299 17.00 -23.66 3.65
CA LYS A 299 17.66 -23.72 4.96
C LYS A 299 16.69 -24.16 6.07
N LEU A 300 15.49 -23.58 6.13
CA LEU A 300 14.49 -23.93 7.13
C LEU A 300 14.00 -25.37 7.00
N VAL A 301 13.74 -25.83 5.77
CA VAL A 301 13.29 -27.20 5.47
C VAL A 301 14.36 -28.24 5.79
N GLU A 302 15.62 -27.95 5.49
CA GLU A 302 16.78 -28.81 5.77
C GLU A 302 17.07 -28.89 7.27
N GLN A 303 17.03 -27.75 7.98
CA GLN A 303 17.26 -27.70 9.42
C GLN A 303 16.13 -28.34 10.22
N ASN A 304 14.89 -28.27 9.73
CA ASN A 304 13.72 -28.80 10.42
C ASN A 304 12.89 -29.73 9.50
N PRO A 305 13.41 -30.91 9.13
CA PRO A 305 12.80 -31.78 8.13
C PRO A 305 11.47 -32.39 8.55
N PHE A 306 11.13 -32.36 9.84
CA PHE A 306 9.84 -32.83 10.34
C PHE A 306 8.85 -31.69 10.61
N ASN A 307 9.27 -30.43 10.44
CA ASN A 307 8.38 -29.30 10.64
C ASN A 307 7.34 -29.24 9.51
N PHE A 308 6.11 -28.96 9.90
CA PHE A 308 4.98 -28.87 8.99
C PHE A 308 4.69 -27.41 8.67
N PHE A 309 4.55 -27.12 7.38
CA PHE A 309 4.15 -25.80 6.90
C PHE A 309 3.27 -25.94 5.66
N ARG A 310 2.41 -24.94 5.45
CA ARG A 310 1.57 -24.83 4.26
C ARG A 310 1.69 -23.44 3.67
N MET A 311 1.91 -23.37 2.37
CA MET A 311 2.02 -22.13 1.62
C MET A 311 1.25 -22.24 0.32
N GLY A 312 0.49 -21.22 -0.05
CA GLY A 312 -0.14 -21.07 -1.35
C GLY A 312 0.68 -20.13 -2.21
N ILE A 313 0.75 -20.41 -3.50
CA ILE A 313 1.37 -19.54 -4.49
C ILE A 313 0.39 -19.42 -5.65
N ILE A 314 0.11 -18.19 -6.06
CA ILE A 314 -0.75 -17.90 -7.20
C ILE A 314 0.05 -17.04 -8.15
N THR A 315 0.22 -17.52 -9.37
CA THR A 315 1.04 -16.84 -10.38
C THR A 315 0.26 -16.69 -11.68
N THR A 316 0.57 -15.63 -12.42
CA THR A 316 0.06 -15.40 -13.77
C THR A 316 1.04 -15.75 -14.88
N ASN A 317 2.27 -16.09 -14.53
CA ASN A 317 3.28 -16.53 -15.48
C ASN A 317 3.38 -18.06 -15.51
N PRO A 318 3.81 -18.66 -16.63
CA PRO A 318 4.10 -20.08 -16.70
C PRO A 318 5.13 -20.50 -15.63
N PRO A 319 4.90 -21.59 -14.87
CA PRO A 319 5.81 -22.08 -13.83
C PRO A 319 7.23 -22.36 -14.33
N ALA A 320 7.37 -22.85 -15.56
CA ALA A 320 8.66 -23.22 -16.16
C ALA A 320 9.61 -22.01 -16.33
N GLU A 321 9.05 -20.81 -16.50
CA GLU A 321 9.79 -19.58 -16.73
C GLU A 321 10.19 -18.87 -15.42
N GLN A 322 9.76 -19.40 -14.27
CA GLN A 322 9.92 -18.73 -12.98
C GLN A 322 11.00 -19.38 -12.13
N HIS A 323 12.07 -18.61 -11.88
CA HIS A 323 13.21 -19.04 -11.06
C HIS A 323 12.77 -19.52 -9.66
N MET A 324 11.93 -18.73 -8.96
CA MET A 324 11.41 -19.10 -7.63
C MET A 324 10.70 -20.46 -7.63
N ILE A 325 9.86 -20.71 -8.65
CA ILE A 325 9.06 -21.93 -8.76
C ILE A 325 9.95 -23.14 -9.07
N ASN A 326 10.92 -22.99 -9.98
CA ASN A 326 11.91 -24.03 -10.27
C ASN A 326 12.72 -24.38 -9.01
N GLY A 327 13.09 -23.38 -8.20
CA GLY A 327 13.73 -23.59 -6.89
C GLY A 327 12.87 -24.44 -5.94
N LEU A 328 11.56 -24.18 -5.86
CA LEU A 328 10.62 -24.95 -5.05
C LEU A 328 10.41 -26.39 -5.57
N GLN A 329 10.36 -26.57 -6.89
CA GLN A 329 10.30 -27.90 -7.50
C GLN A 329 11.54 -28.74 -7.15
N SER A 330 12.73 -28.14 -7.17
CA SER A 330 13.98 -28.82 -6.81
C SER A 330 14.00 -29.34 -5.35
N MET A 331 13.23 -28.71 -4.47
CA MET A 331 13.08 -29.13 -3.07
C MET A 331 12.02 -30.24 -2.87
N GLN A 332 11.29 -30.64 -3.93
CA GLN A 332 10.23 -31.64 -3.90
C GLN A 332 9.08 -31.31 -2.92
N ILE A 333 8.81 -30.02 -2.71
CA ILE A 333 7.74 -29.53 -1.81
C ILE A 333 6.57 -28.89 -2.57
N LEU A 334 6.65 -28.79 -3.90
CA LEU A 334 5.64 -28.12 -4.72
C LEU A 334 4.55 -29.09 -5.19
N ASN A 335 3.30 -28.70 -5.01
CA ASN A 335 2.11 -29.36 -5.55
C ASN A 335 1.38 -28.40 -6.48
N ILE A 336 1.33 -28.71 -7.77
CA ILE A 336 0.69 -27.86 -8.78
C ILE A 336 -0.76 -28.32 -8.95
N HIS A 337 -1.71 -27.42 -8.72
CA HIS A 337 -3.13 -27.68 -8.85
C HIS A 337 -3.62 -27.31 -10.25
N ARG A 338 -4.38 -28.20 -10.87
CA ARG A 338 -5.01 -27.96 -12.18
C ARG A 338 -6.33 -27.23 -12.02
N ASP A 339 -6.82 -26.60 -13.10
CA ASP A 339 -8.09 -25.86 -13.09
C ASP A 339 -9.29 -26.70 -12.60
N SER A 340 -9.30 -28.00 -12.91
CA SER A 340 -10.34 -28.94 -12.47
C SER A 340 -10.39 -29.18 -10.96
N GLU A 341 -9.31 -28.85 -10.23
CA GLU A 341 -9.23 -28.95 -8.77
C GLU A 341 -9.65 -27.65 -8.08
N LEU A 342 -9.78 -26.55 -8.84
CA LEU A 342 -10.21 -25.26 -8.33
C LEU A 342 -11.74 -25.23 -8.20
N LEU A 343 -12.25 -24.26 -7.44
CA LEU A 343 -13.69 -24.03 -7.33
C LEU A 343 -14.29 -23.92 -8.73
N ASN A 344 -15.35 -24.66 -9.00
CA ASN A 344 -16.12 -24.47 -10.24
C ASN A 344 -16.84 -23.11 -10.19
N LYS A 345 -17.44 -22.71 -11.31
CA LYS A 345 -18.10 -21.41 -11.45
C LYS A 345 -19.20 -21.19 -10.41
N ASP A 346 -20.00 -22.20 -10.12
CA ASP A 346 -21.14 -22.11 -9.20
C ASP A 346 -20.69 -22.01 -7.74
N ASP A 347 -19.71 -22.81 -7.33
CA ASP A 347 -19.16 -22.78 -5.98
C ASP A 347 -18.37 -21.48 -5.73
N PHE A 348 -17.68 -20.98 -6.76
CA PHE A 348 -17.01 -19.69 -6.71
C PHE A 348 -18.01 -18.54 -6.51
N ALA A 349 -19.07 -18.49 -7.31
CA ALA A 349 -20.13 -17.49 -7.18
C ALA A 349 -20.80 -17.52 -5.80
N LYS A 350 -21.19 -18.72 -5.32
CA LYS A 350 -21.77 -18.90 -3.98
C LYS A 350 -20.84 -18.43 -2.87
N THR A 351 -19.53 -18.72 -2.99
CA THR A 351 -18.53 -18.27 -2.02
C THR A 351 -18.45 -16.74 -1.98
N LEU A 352 -18.43 -16.09 -3.15
CA LEU A 352 -18.42 -14.63 -3.23
C LEU A 352 -19.67 -14.00 -2.64
N GLU A 353 -20.86 -14.50 -2.97
CA GLU A 353 -22.14 -13.99 -2.43
C GLU A 353 -22.20 -14.06 -0.91
N GLN A 354 -21.62 -15.09 -0.29
CA GLN A 354 -21.57 -15.25 1.18
C GLN A 354 -20.59 -14.27 1.86
N MET A 355 -19.51 -13.91 1.16
CA MET A 355 -18.44 -13.04 1.66
C MET A 355 -18.72 -11.56 1.42
N ILE A 356 -19.33 -11.20 0.28
CA ILE A 356 -19.70 -9.83 -0.05
C ILE A 356 -20.93 -9.43 0.76
N ARG A 357 -20.72 -8.61 1.79
CA ARG A 357 -21.80 -8.10 2.65
C ARG A 357 -21.86 -6.59 2.57
N GLY A 358 -23.05 -6.00 2.73
CA GLY A 358 -23.25 -4.54 2.80
C GLY A 358 -22.55 -3.77 1.67
N CYS A 359 -22.62 -4.31 0.45
CA CYS A 359 -22.10 -3.71 -0.78
C CYS A 359 -23.24 -3.51 -1.76
N HIS A 360 -23.30 -2.35 -2.41
CA HIS A 360 -24.35 -2.00 -3.36
C HIS A 360 -23.70 -1.44 -4.63
N LEU A 361 -24.12 -1.95 -5.79
CA LEU A 361 -23.60 -1.54 -7.09
C LEU A 361 -24.61 -0.65 -7.80
N PHE A 362 -24.19 0.55 -8.20
CA PHE A 362 -24.99 1.53 -8.91
C PHE A 362 -24.46 1.70 -10.33
N THR A 363 -25.32 1.39 -11.30
CA THR A 363 -25.01 1.50 -12.72
C THR A 363 -26.07 2.35 -13.42
N SER A 364 -25.75 2.88 -14.59
CA SER A 364 -26.69 3.62 -15.42
C SER A 364 -26.31 3.47 -16.89
N ARG A 365 -27.29 3.62 -17.79
CA ARG A 365 -27.04 3.53 -19.23
C ARG A 365 -26.19 4.70 -19.75
N ILE A 366 -26.44 5.91 -19.22
CA ILE A 366 -25.71 7.13 -19.56
C ILE A 366 -25.27 7.87 -18.29
N ALA A 367 -24.29 8.78 -18.42
CA ALA A 367 -23.86 9.63 -17.33
C ALA A 367 -24.92 10.72 -17.05
N GLY A 368 -25.01 11.17 -15.79
CA GLY A 368 -25.92 12.25 -15.40
C GLY A 368 -27.34 11.83 -14.99
N LEU A 369 -27.67 10.53 -14.98
CA LEU A 369 -28.99 10.04 -14.53
C LEU A 369 -29.20 10.09 -13.00
N GLY A 370 -28.18 10.47 -12.22
CA GLY A 370 -28.34 10.73 -10.79
C GLY A 370 -27.89 9.63 -9.84
N LYS A 371 -27.02 8.69 -10.26
CA LYS A 371 -26.43 7.65 -9.38
C LYS A 371 -25.88 8.21 -8.06
N SER A 372 -24.97 9.18 -8.15
CA SER A 372 -24.44 9.91 -6.99
C SER A 372 -25.53 10.52 -6.09
N SER A 373 -26.63 11.02 -6.69
CA SER A 373 -27.75 11.61 -5.94
C SER A 373 -28.58 10.55 -5.23
N ALA A 374 -28.85 9.41 -5.89
CA ALA A 374 -29.56 8.27 -5.33
C ALA A 374 -28.81 7.70 -4.11
N ILE A 375 -27.49 7.46 -4.24
CA ILE A 375 -26.66 6.99 -3.13
C ILE A 375 -26.70 7.98 -1.95
N ARG A 376 -26.59 9.28 -2.23
CA ARG A 376 -26.64 10.32 -1.20
C ARG A 376 -28.01 10.38 -0.52
N HIS A 377 -29.09 10.16 -1.27
CA HIS A 377 -30.44 10.11 -0.74
C HIS A 377 -30.61 8.92 0.20
N ILE A 378 -30.23 7.71 -0.23
CA ILE A 378 -30.27 6.48 0.58
C ILE A 378 -29.47 6.67 1.88
N ALA A 379 -28.26 7.23 1.79
CA ALA A 379 -27.45 7.51 2.97
C ALA A 379 -28.16 8.47 3.93
N LYS A 380 -28.79 9.53 3.41
CA LYS A 380 -29.53 10.51 4.22
C LYS A 380 -30.75 9.88 4.89
N GLU A 381 -31.57 9.12 4.15
CA GLU A 381 -32.76 8.43 4.69
C GLU A 381 -32.38 7.41 5.76
N SER A 382 -31.25 6.74 5.59
CA SER A 382 -30.72 5.77 6.55
C SER A 382 -29.95 6.41 7.72
N ASN A 383 -29.94 7.74 7.82
CA ASN A 383 -29.17 8.51 8.79
C ASN A 383 -27.69 8.08 8.85
N MET A 384 -27.10 7.86 7.68
CA MET A 384 -25.70 7.56 7.48
C MET A 384 -24.92 8.82 7.11
N THR A 385 -23.69 8.90 7.57
CA THR A 385 -22.77 9.95 7.08
C THR A 385 -22.22 9.53 5.73
N TYR A 386 -22.47 10.35 4.71
CA TYR A 386 -22.05 10.08 3.35
C TYR A 386 -20.63 10.59 3.08
N VAL A 387 -19.74 9.73 2.58
CA VAL A 387 -18.38 10.11 2.17
C VAL A 387 -18.09 9.55 0.78
N LYS A 388 -17.74 10.45 -0.15
CA LYS A 388 -17.42 10.10 -1.54
C LYS A 388 -15.90 9.95 -1.74
N PHE A 389 -15.51 8.87 -2.43
CA PHE A 389 -14.15 8.51 -2.78
C PHE A 389 -14.06 8.32 -4.30
N PRO A 390 -13.70 9.37 -5.06
CA PRO A 390 -13.34 9.22 -6.46
C PRO A 390 -12.06 8.40 -6.62
N ILE A 391 -12.09 7.45 -7.55
CA ILE A 391 -11.00 6.61 -8.01
C ILE A 391 -10.98 6.67 -9.54
N SER A 392 -9.93 7.26 -10.11
CA SER A 392 -9.79 7.47 -11.56
C SER A 392 -8.32 7.65 -11.93
N GLY A 393 -7.96 7.32 -13.18
CA GLY A 393 -6.62 7.45 -13.74
C GLY A 393 -5.61 6.50 -13.10
N ASP A 394 -4.39 7.01 -12.90
CA ASP A 394 -3.37 6.39 -12.06
C ASP A 394 -3.58 6.82 -10.60
N PHE A 395 -3.93 5.87 -9.72
CA PHE A 395 -4.14 6.13 -8.31
C PHE A 395 -3.05 5.46 -7.46
N ASP A 396 -2.64 6.13 -6.38
CA ASP A 396 -1.74 5.55 -5.39
C ASP A 396 -2.55 4.85 -4.28
N VAL A 397 -2.24 3.58 -4.03
CA VAL A 397 -2.97 2.73 -3.09
C VAL A 397 -2.77 3.17 -1.63
N ASP A 398 -1.58 3.66 -1.27
CA ASP A 398 -1.31 4.17 0.08
C ASP A 398 -2.09 5.48 0.30
N ILE A 399 -2.14 6.38 -0.69
CA ILE A 399 -2.98 7.59 -0.62
C ILE A 399 -4.47 7.24 -0.47
N LEU A 400 -4.96 6.24 -1.21
CA LEU A 400 -6.33 5.76 -1.06
C LEU A 400 -6.58 5.21 0.36
N ALA A 401 -5.65 4.42 0.90
CA ALA A 401 -5.74 3.88 2.25
C ALA A 401 -5.73 4.98 3.34
N GLU A 402 -4.90 6.01 3.19
CA GLU A 402 -4.85 7.19 4.08
C GLU A 402 -6.16 7.99 4.06
N ARG A 403 -6.72 8.20 2.87
CA ARG A 403 -8.03 8.86 2.72
C ARG A 403 -9.14 8.06 3.37
N LEU A 404 -9.14 6.74 3.20
CA LEU A 404 -10.15 5.87 3.82
C LEU A 404 -9.98 5.83 5.34
N SER A 405 -8.77 5.63 5.87
CA SER A 405 -8.51 5.54 7.31
C SER A 405 -8.89 6.84 8.05
N SER A 406 -8.49 8.00 7.53
CA SER A 406 -8.80 9.31 8.13
C SER A 406 -10.29 9.64 8.17
N LYS A 407 -11.09 9.09 7.25
CA LYS A 407 -12.54 9.35 7.17
C LYS A 407 -13.36 8.29 7.91
N CYS A 408 -12.90 7.04 7.99
CA CYS A 408 -13.63 5.95 8.64
C CYS A 408 -13.51 5.97 10.17
N SER A 409 -12.52 6.66 10.71
CA SER A 409 -12.10 6.59 12.10
C SER A 409 -13.01 7.24 13.16
N GLN A 410 -14.07 7.95 12.78
CA GLN A 410 -14.84 8.76 13.73
C GLN A 410 -16.36 8.69 13.57
N ILE A 411 -16.82 7.87 12.63
CA ILE A 411 -18.19 7.98 12.12
C ILE A 411 -18.91 6.65 12.34
N GLN A 412 -19.86 6.65 13.27
CA GLN A 412 -20.84 5.58 13.34
C GLN A 412 -21.80 5.70 12.13
N ARG A 413 -22.16 4.56 11.52
CA ARG A 413 -23.06 4.50 10.35
C ARG A 413 -22.54 5.29 9.15
N LEU A 414 -21.41 4.82 8.61
CA LEU A 414 -20.79 5.41 7.42
C LEU A 414 -21.36 4.79 6.14
N ALA A 415 -21.62 5.64 5.14
CA ALA A 415 -21.88 5.27 3.76
C ALA A 415 -20.67 5.67 2.91
N ILE A 416 -19.85 4.68 2.54
CA ILE A 416 -18.71 4.87 1.65
C ILE A 416 -19.21 4.79 0.23
N HIS A 417 -19.02 5.85 -0.54
CA HIS A 417 -19.31 5.86 -1.96
C HIS A 417 -17.99 5.82 -2.74
N LEU A 418 -17.66 4.66 -3.32
CA LEU A 418 -16.58 4.49 -4.28
C LEU A 418 -17.07 4.90 -5.67
N ASP A 419 -16.56 6.01 -6.18
CA ASP A 419 -16.89 6.54 -7.51
C ASP A 419 -15.76 6.17 -8.47
N ILE A 420 -15.99 5.12 -9.26
CA ILE A 420 -14.98 4.51 -10.14
C ILE A 420 -15.17 5.06 -11.56
N GLY A 421 -14.23 5.92 -11.94
CA GLY A 421 -14.12 6.45 -13.30
C GLY A 421 -13.28 5.56 -14.22
N SER A 422 -12.69 6.15 -15.26
CA SER A 422 -11.70 5.46 -16.11
C SER A 422 -10.42 5.17 -15.33
N ILE A 423 -9.86 3.96 -15.46
CA ILE A 423 -8.72 3.45 -14.68
C ILE A 423 -7.62 2.96 -15.61
N HIS A 424 -6.38 3.35 -15.34
CA HIS A 424 -5.23 2.92 -16.14
C HIS A 424 -4.75 1.51 -15.74
N ASN A 425 -4.69 1.24 -14.42
CA ASN A 425 -4.27 -0.05 -13.87
C ASN A 425 -5.46 -0.79 -13.23
N ILE A 426 -6.29 -1.40 -14.08
CA ILE A 426 -7.48 -2.17 -13.67
C ILE A 426 -7.10 -3.32 -12.73
N GLN A 427 -5.95 -3.97 -12.97
CA GLN A 427 -5.51 -5.08 -12.14
C GLN A 427 -5.28 -4.66 -10.69
N GLN A 428 -4.62 -3.53 -10.45
CA GLN A 428 -4.44 -3.00 -9.10
C GLN A 428 -5.78 -2.65 -8.44
N LEU A 429 -6.73 -2.10 -9.20
CA LEU A 429 -8.07 -1.84 -8.69
C LEU A 429 -8.79 -3.14 -8.31
N ASN A 430 -8.74 -4.17 -9.15
CA ASN A 430 -9.30 -5.48 -8.87
C ASN A 430 -8.75 -6.05 -7.56
N GLU A 431 -7.44 -6.07 -7.38
CA GLU A 431 -6.80 -6.58 -6.16
C GLU A 431 -7.24 -5.79 -4.90
N VAL A 432 -7.33 -4.45 -5.01
CA VAL A 432 -7.85 -3.59 -3.93
C VAL A 432 -9.31 -3.90 -3.62
N LEU A 433 -10.17 -4.01 -4.63
CA LEU A 433 -11.59 -4.32 -4.46
C LEU A 433 -11.81 -5.73 -3.91
N TYR A 434 -11.02 -6.72 -4.33
CA TYR A 434 -11.05 -8.06 -3.75
C TYR A 434 -10.84 -7.99 -2.24
N CYS A 435 -9.83 -7.24 -1.81
CA CYS A 435 -9.52 -7.11 -0.40
C CYS A 435 -10.59 -6.30 0.36
N LEU A 436 -10.99 -5.16 -0.21
CA LEU A 436 -11.92 -4.23 0.41
C LEU A 436 -13.34 -4.79 0.53
N LEU A 437 -13.87 -5.42 -0.51
CA LEU A 437 -15.25 -5.89 -0.54
C LEU A 437 -15.42 -7.21 0.23
N LEU A 438 -14.43 -8.11 0.16
CA LEU A 438 -14.50 -9.41 0.83
C LEU A 438 -14.05 -9.36 2.30
N PHE A 439 -13.01 -8.59 2.62
CA PHE A 439 -12.40 -8.58 3.95
C PHE A 439 -12.54 -7.26 4.70
N ARG A 440 -13.15 -6.23 4.08
CA ARG A 440 -13.26 -4.87 4.65
C ARG A 440 -11.91 -4.25 5.01
N SER A 441 -10.83 -4.72 4.41
CA SER A 441 -9.48 -4.30 4.76
C SER A 441 -8.50 -4.63 3.65
N PHE A 442 -7.47 -3.81 3.48
CA PHE A 442 -6.37 -4.09 2.55
C PHE A 442 -5.07 -3.43 3.00
N ARG A 443 -3.96 -3.95 2.48
CA ARG A 443 -2.62 -3.35 2.59
C ARG A 443 -1.73 -3.83 1.44
N PHE A 444 -1.36 -2.92 0.55
CA PHE A 444 -0.43 -3.19 -0.56
C PHE A 444 0.93 -2.51 -0.37
N GLY A 445 0.95 -1.33 0.27
CA GLY A 445 2.17 -0.60 0.60
C GLY A 445 2.42 -0.53 2.11
N GLN A 446 2.73 0.67 2.60
CA GLN A 446 3.00 0.90 4.02
C GLN A 446 1.73 1.12 4.83
N VAL A 447 0.65 1.58 4.20
CA VAL A 447 -0.57 1.97 4.88
C VAL A 447 -1.59 0.83 4.82
N ALA A 448 -2.06 0.42 5.99
CA ALA A 448 -3.19 -0.49 6.11
C ALA A 448 -4.48 0.30 6.34
N VAL A 449 -5.58 -0.20 5.78
CA VAL A 449 -6.91 0.27 6.14
C VAL A 449 -7.79 -0.90 6.54
N SER A 450 -8.65 -0.65 7.52
CA SER A 450 -9.69 -1.58 7.96
C SER A 450 -10.95 -0.76 8.23
N ILE A 451 -12.04 -1.23 7.64
CA ILE A 451 -13.34 -0.57 7.66
C ILE A 451 -14.29 -1.43 8.51
N PRO A 452 -15.09 -0.82 9.39
CA PRO A 452 -16.05 -1.58 10.18
C PRO A 452 -17.05 -2.35 9.32
N THR A 453 -17.43 -3.55 9.76
CA THR A 453 -18.29 -4.48 9.01
C THR A 453 -19.69 -3.92 8.70
N GLU A 454 -20.19 -3.05 9.57
CA GLU A 454 -21.47 -2.34 9.49
C GLU A 454 -21.48 -1.18 8.49
N THR A 455 -20.31 -0.82 7.95
CA THR A 455 -20.18 0.24 6.94
C THR A 455 -20.79 -0.23 5.63
N SER A 456 -21.68 0.58 5.05
CA SER A 456 -22.24 0.30 3.73
C SER A 456 -21.30 0.84 2.65
N ILE A 457 -20.95 0.00 1.67
CA ILE A 457 -20.12 0.38 0.53
C ILE A 457 -21.00 0.46 -0.71
N TYR A 458 -21.11 1.66 -1.27
CA TYR A 458 -21.80 1.95 -2.52
C TYR A 458 -20.76 2.13 -3.62
N ILE A 459 -20.91 1.42 -4.72
CA ILE A 459 -19.97 1.43 -5.85
C ILE A 459 -20.70 2.04 -7.04
N GLU A 460 -20.23 3.20 -7.48
CA GLU A 460 -20.69 3.86 -8.70
C GLU A 460 -19.68 3.57 -9.82
N LEU A 461 -20.16 3.10 -10.97
CA LEU A 461 -19.37 2.98 -12.18
C LEU A 461 -19.70 4.09 -13.17
N ASP A 462 -18.69 4.61 -13.86
CA ASP A 462 -18.89 5.50 -14.99
C ASP A 462 -19.73 4.85 -16.10
N ALA A 463 -20.37 5.68 -16.93
CA ALA A 463 -21.41 5.24 -17.87
C ALA A 463 -20.88 4.43 -19.06
N SER A 464 -20.62 3.15 -18.83
CA SER A 464 -20.37 2.10 -19.84
C SER A 464 -20.67 0.72 -19.23
N PRO A 465 -21.94 0.32 -19.09
CA PRO A 465 -22.30 -0.83 -18.24
C PRO A 465 -21.67 -2.15 -18.67
N GLN A 466 -21.34 -2.40 -19.94
CA GLN A 466 -20.82 -3.71 -20.36
C GLN A 466 -19.29 -3.84 -20.36
N SER A 467 -18.53 -2.82 -20.76
CA SER A 467 -17.05 -2.93 -20.79
C SER A 467 -16.45 -2.93 -19.38
N ASN A 468 -16.90 -2.02 -18.52
CA ASN A 468 -16.30 -1.82 -17.20
C ASN A 468 -16.72 -2.91 -16.18
N LEU A 469 -17.91 -3.50 -16.33
CA LEU A 469 -18.34 -4.65 -15.51
C LEU A 469 -17.56 -5.92 -15.86
N ASN A 470 -17.18 -6.12 -17.12
CA ASN A 470 -16.39 -7.27 -17.54
C ASN A 470 -14.93 -7.17 -17.05
N GLU A 471 -14.39 -5.96 -16.97
CA GLU A 471 -13.02 -5.72 -16.49
C GLU A 471 -12.87 -5.87 -14.97
N ILE A 472 -13.94 -5.60 -14.20
CA ILE A 472 -13.97 -5.75 -12.73
C ILE A 472 -14.88 -6.94 -12.35
N SER A 473 -14.35 -8.15 -12.55
CA SER A 473 -15.10 -9.41 -12.45
C SER A 473 -15.82 -9.64 -11.11
N LEU A 474 -15.35 -9.05 -10.00
CA LEU A 474 -16.01 -9.19 -8.70
C LEU A 474 -17.39 -8.51 -8.64
N LEU A 475 -17.61 -7.45 -9.43
CA LEU A 475 -18.81 -6.63 -9.34
C LEU A 475 -20.08 -7.38 -9.78
N GLN A 476 -19.94 -8.35 -10.69
CA GLN A 476 -21.06 -9.19 -11.13
C GLN A 476 -21.64 -10.07 -10.01
N HIS A 477 -20.90 -10.25 -8.91
CA HIS A 477 -21.29 -11.07 -7.76
C HIS A 477 -21.85 -10.23 -6.60
N ILE A 478 -22.04 -8.92 -6.77
CA ILE A 478 -22.65 -8.06 -5.75
C ILE A 478 -24.17 -8.28 -5.76
N PRO A 479 -24.78 -8.75 -4.65
CA PRO A 479 -26.21 -9.10 -4.65
C PRO A 479 -27.14 -7.90 -4.85
N SER A 480 -26.74 -6.71 -4.40
CA SER A 480 -27.56 -5.49 -4.46
C SER A 480 -27.16 -4.62 -5.65
N LEU A 481 -27.72 -4.92 -6.81
CA LEU A 481 -27.58 -4.11 -8.02
C LEU A 481 -28.75 -3.12 -8.14
N ALA A 482 -28.43 -1.83 -8.24
CA ALA A 482 -29.37 -0.77 -8.59
C ALA A 482 -28.99 -0.21 -9.97
N HIS A 483 -29.92 -0.31 -10.92
CA HIS A 483 -29.78 0.30 -12.24
C HIS A 483 -30.62 1.59 -12.28
N VAL A 484 -29.94 2.74 -12.43
CA VAL A 484 -30.61 4.04 -12.53
C VAL A 484 -30.91 4.30 -14.00
N GLU A 485 -32.17 4.10 -14.38
CA GLU A 485 -32.66 4.21 -15.76
C GLU A 485 -33.05 5.65 -16.14
N TYR A 486 -33.63 6.39 -15.21
CA TYR A 486 -34.19 7.72 -15.47
C TYR A 486 -33.87 8.70 -14.33
N ILE A 487 -33.98 9.99 -14.64
CA ILE A 487 -33.88 11.06 -13.64
C ILE A 487 -35.18 11.08 -12.82
N GLU A 488 -35.08 10.98 -11.49
CA GLU A 488 -36.22 11.17 -10.60
C GLU A 488 -36.58 12.65 -10.46
N TRP A 489 -37.38 13.16 -11.40
CA TRP A 489 -37.81 14.56 -11.44
C TRP A 489 -38.55 15.02 -10.17
N ASN A 490 -39.28 14.12 -9.52
CA ASN A 490 -39.97 14.40 -8.25
C ASN A 490 -39.01 14.75 -7.10
N ASN A 491 -37.75 14.34 -7.21
CA ASN A 491 -36.71 14.58 -6.21
C ASN A 491 -35.83 15.80 -6.54
N ILE A 492 -36.23 16.65 -7.49
CA ILE A 492 -35.54 17.91 -7.75
C ILE A 492 -35.51 18.76 -6.46
N ASN A 493 -34.32 19.27 -6.14
CA ASN A 493 -34.12 20.18 -5.03
C ASN A 493 -34.74 21.54 -5.33
N VAL A 494 -36.04 21.68 -5.07
CA VAL A 494 -36.79 22.93 -5.21
C VAL A 494 -36.25 24.07 -4.36
N LYS A 495 -35.41 23.80 -3.35
CA LYS A 495 -34.78 24.84 -2.52
C LYS A 495 -33.49 25.39 -3.13
N ASN A 496 -33.01 24.82 -4.24
CA ASN A 496 -31.85 25.35 -4.94
C ASN A 496 -32.27 26.64 -5.68
N SER A 497 -31.65 27.76 -5.31
CA SER A 497 -31.96 29.09 -5.87
C SER A 497 -31.65 29.21 -7.35
N GLU A 498 -30.62 28.51 -7.85
CA GLU A 498 -30.23 28.51 -9.27
C GLU A 498 -31.30 27.78 -10.11
N ILE A 499 -31.74 26.61 -9.64
CA ILE A 499 -32.81 25.84 -10.30
C ILE A 499 -34.13 26.65 -10.30
N GLN A 500 -34.49 27.25 -9.16
CA GLN A 500 -35.66 28.11 -9.06
C GLN A 500 -35.57 29.32 -10.00
N THR A 501 -34.41 29.95 -10.09
CA THR A 501 -34.19 31.12 -10.97
C THR A 501 -34.40 30.73 -12.43
N VAL A 502 -33.75 29.65 -12.90
CA VAL A 502 -33.92 29.15 -14.27
C VAL A 502 -35.39 28.81 -14.54
N ALA A 503 -36.04 28.08 -13.64
CA ALA A 503 -37.44 27.69 -13.81
C ALA A 503 -38.40 28.89 -13.86
N LYS A 504 -38.14 29.95 -13.07
CA LYS A 504 -38.90 31.20 -13.11
C LYS A 504 -38.72 31.95 -14.44
N TYR A 505 -37.51 31.97 -15.00
CA TYR A 505 -37.31 32.52 -16.35
C TYR A 505 -38.01 31.68 -17.42
N LEU A 506 -37.94 30.34 -17.34
CA LEU A 506 -38.68 29.47 -18.26
C LEU A 506 -40.19 29.70 -18.16
N GLN A 507 -40.72 29.91 -16.95
CA GLN A 507 -42.12 30.26 -16.75
C GLN A 507 -42.47 31.62 -17.37
N ALA A 508 -41.61 32.63 -17.19
CA ALA A 508 -41.80 33.96 -17.78
C ALA A 508 -41.75 33.94 -19.31
N ILE A 509 -40.93 33.05 -19.90
CA ILE A 509 -40.91 32.78 -21.35
C ILE A 509 -42.21 32.11 -21.77
N ALA A 510 -42.62 31.04 -21.07
CA ALA A 510 -43.85 30.29 -21.37
C ALA A 510 -45.12 31.15 -21.29
N THR A 511 -45.10 32.20 -20.46
CA THR A 511 -46.21 33.13 -20.24
C THR A 511 -46.04 34.47 -20.98
N GLU A 512 -44.98 34.62 -21.78
CA GLU A 512 -44.61 35.84 -22.51
C GLU A 512 -44.43 37.09 -21.63
N VAL A 513 -44.33 36.93 -20.31
CA VAL A 513 -44.12 38.02 -19.35
C VAL A 513 -42.77 38.71 -19.60
N ILE A 514 -41.76 37.92 -20.02
CA ILE A 514 -40.43 38.43 -20.33
C ILE A 514 -40.41 39.46 -21.48
N ILE A 515 -41.43 39.45 -22.35
CA ILE A 515 -41.56 40.40 -23.46
C ILE A 515 -42.18 41.71 -22.96
N LYS A 516 -42.93 41.66 -21.86
CA LYS A 516 -43.74 42.77 -21.35
C LYS A 516 -43.05 43.54 -20.22
N GLN A 517 -42.17 42.90 -19.45
CA GLN A 517 -41.47 43.51 -18.33
C GLN A 517 -40.20 42.71 -17.95
N ASP A 518 -39.24 43.40 -17.31
CA ASP A 518 -38.09 42.73 -16.71
C ASP A 518 -38.53 41.76 -15.60
N VAL A 519 -37.92 40.57 -15.61
CA VAL A 519 -38.26 39.50 -14.66
C VAL A 519 -37.55 39.76 -13.34
N ASP A 520 -38.28 40.23 -12.34
CA ASP A 520 -37.80 40.23 -10.95
C ASP A 520 -37.99 38.85 -10.32
N VAL A 521 -36.92 38.05 -10.34
CA VAL A 521 -36.86 36.68 -9.80
C VAL A 521 -37.23 36.62 -8.31
N SER A 522 -37.03 37.73 -7.57
CA SER A 522 -37.33 37.81 -6.13
C SER A 522 -38.82 38.00 -5.84
N SER A 523 -39.58 38.55 -6.80
CA SER A 523 -41.02 38.77 -6.71
C SER A 523 -41.87 37.54 -7.07
N ILE A 524 -41.29 36.57 -7.79
CA ILE A 524 -41.99 35.38 -8.25
C ILE A 524 -42.02 34.33 -7.13
N LYS A 525 -43.22 33.81 -6.83
CA LYS A 525 -43.41 32.72 -5.85
C LYS A 525 -42.56 31.50 -6.24
N GLU A 526 -41.97 30.82 -5.26
CA GLU A 526 -41.24 29.58 -5.51
C GLU A 526 -42.14 28.55 -6.20
N LEU A 527 -41.59 27.92 -7.24
CA LEU A 527 -42.26 26.86 -7.97
C LEU A 527 -42.19 25.55 -7.18
N ASP A 528 -43.29 24.81 -7.15
CA ASP A 528 -43.29 23.46 -6.61
C ASP A 528 -42.53 22.49 -7.54
N ALA A 529 -42.23 21.29 -7.02
CA ALA A 529 -41.43 20.30 -7.73
C ALA A 529 -42.08 19.86 -9.06
N ILE A 530 -43.41 19.83 -9.13
CA ILE A 530 -44.16 19.37 -10.30
C ILE A 530 -44.10 20.42 -11.40
N ALA A 531 -44.39 21.69 -11.07
CA ALA A 531 -44.34 22.81 -12.00
C ALA A 531 -42.92 23.00 -12.55
N LEU A 532 -41.92 22.93 -11.66
CA LEU A 532 -40.52 23.06 -12.02
C LEU A 532 -40.06 21.91 -12.93
N SER A 533 -40.41 20.66 -12.59
CA SER A 533 -40.09 19.50 -13.42
C SER A 533 -40.69 19.61 -14.82
N ARG A 534 -41.97 19.98 -14.92
CA ARG A 534 -42.64 20.15 -16.22
C ARG A 534 -41.98 21.23 -17.07
N LEU A 535 -41.63 22.37 -16.49
CA LEU A 535 -40.95 23.46 -17.20
C LEU A 535 -39.57 23.02 -17.71
N ILE A 536 -38.76 22.38 -16.87
CA ILE A 536 -37.44 21.91 -17.30
C ILE A 536 -37.58 20.83 -18.37
N GLN A 537 -38.46 19.84 -18.19
CA GLN A 537 -38.68 18.79 -19.19
C GLN A 537 -39.12 19.37 -20.54
N ASN A 538 -40.09 20.29 -20.55
CA ASN A 538 -40.60 20.89 -21.77
C ASN A 538 -39.53 21.70 -22.53
N TYR A 539 -38.70 22.48 -21.82
CA TYR A 539 -37.76 23.38 -22.49
C TYR A 539 -36.37 22.78 -22.73
N PHE A 540 -35.91 21.86 -21.87
CA PHE A 540 -34.57 21.29 -21.97
C PHE A 540 -34.52 19.89 -22.61
N LEU A 541 -35.59 19.10 -22.52
CA LEU A 541 -35.56 17.71 -22.99
C LEU A 541 -36.22 17.52 -24.35
N GLN A 542 -37.17 18.36 -24.76
CA GLN A 542 -37.85 18.24 -26.05
C GLN A 542 -36.89 18.22 -27.26
N ASN A 543 -35.71 18.82 -27.15
CA ASN A 543 -34.69 18.88 -28.20
C ASN A 543 -33.44 18.01 -27.91
N LYS A 544 -33.46 17.18 -26.86
CA LYS A 544 -32.34 16.29 -26.51
C LYS A 544 -32.68 14.84 -26.81
N ASN A 545 -31.65 14.00 -26.85
CA ASN A 545 -31.76 12.57 -27.18
C ASN A 545 -32.84 11.88 -26.33
N SER A 546 -33.65 11.00 -26.92
CA SER A 546 -34.79 10.33 -26.27
C SER A 546 -34.42 9.61 -24.97
N ASP A 547 -33.15 9.20 -24.85
CA ASP A 547 -32.57 8.56 -23.67
C ASP A 547 -32.49 9.46 -22.41
N PHE A 548 -32.74 10.78 -22.53
CA PHE A 548 -32.90 11.68 -21.36
C PHE A 548 -34.37 11.94 -21.00
N ILE A 549 -35.31 11.50 -21.85
CA ILE A 549 -36.74 11.85 -21.79
C ILE A 549 -37.57 10.76 -21.09
N THR A 550 -37.23 9.49 -21.34
CA THR A 550 -37.85 8.29 -20.75
C THR A 550 -36.86 7.59 -19.84
#